data_AF-A0A3N2DNS9-F1
#
_entry.id   AF-A0A3N2DNS9-F1
#
_cell.length_a   1.000
_cell.length_b   1.000
_cell.length_c   1.000
_cell.angle_alpha   90.00
_cell.angle_beta   90.00
_cell.angle_gamma   90.00
#
_symmetry.space_group_name_H-M   'P 1'
#
loop_
_entity.id
_entity.type
_entity.pdbx_description
1 polymer ?
#
loop_
_entity_poly.entity_id
_entity_poly.type
_entity_poly.pdbx_seq_one_letter_code
_entity_poly.pdbx_strand_id
1 'polypeptide(L)'
;MSSQPERVAKQHSIGLYLKVWVLLFFLSTLSYLVDYYHLQGGLRWTLILFFMLLKAGLIVIVFMHVKWERLAVKVMLILPLLAIVIFIGMMAIEADYTFVNRLLFLASP
;
A
#
# COMPACT_ATOMS: atom_id res chain seq x y z
N MET A 1 25.77 47.39 -12.82
CA MET A 1 25.63 46.10 -13.54
C MET A 1 25.71 44.98 -12.49
N SER A 2 24.64 44.78 -11.71
CA SER A 2 24.60 43.79 -10.62
C SER A 2 24.19 42.42 -11.19
N SER A 3 25.18 41.55 -11.41
CA SER A 3 24.97 40.14 -11.73
C SER A 3 24.38 39.41 -10.52
N GLN A 4 23.05 39.32 -10.47
CA GLN A 4 22.33 38.41 -9.58
C GLN A 4 22.58 36.97 -10.07
N PRO A 5 23.04 36.03 -9.22
CA PRO A 5 23.13 34.63 -9.60
C PRO A 5 21.71 34.08 -9.76
N GLU A 6 21.43 33.59 -10.96
CA GLU A 6 20.21 32.89 -11.32
C GLU A 6 19.95 31.78 -10.29
N ARG A 7 18.82 31.86 -9.57
CA ARG A 7 18.40 30.79 -8.65
C ARG A 7 18.04 29.58 -9.50
N VAL A 8 19.00 28.67 -9.69
CA VAL A 8 18.75 27.37 -10.33
C VAL A 8 17.70 26.66 -9.49
N ALA A 9 16.45 26.75 -9.95
CA ALA A 9 15.36 25.94 -9.44
C ALA A 9 15.82 24.50 -9.57
N LYS A 10 16.03 23.83 -8.43
CA LYS A 10 16.42 22.42 -8.36
C LYS A 10 15.19 21.62 -8.80
N GLN A 11 14.93 21.63 -10.10
CA GLN A 11 13.75 21.05 -10.75
C GLN A 11 13.79 19.56 -10.44
N HIS A 12 12.78 19.09 -9.71
CA HIS A 12 12.64 17.70 -9.32
C HIS A 12 12.81 16.82 -10.56
N SER A 13 13.79 15.90 -10.53
CA SER A 13 14.23 15.17 -11.71
C SER A 13 13.06 14.42 -12.36
N ILE A 14 12.59 14.89 -13.52
CA ILE A 14 11.50 14.26 -14.31
C ILE A 14 11.78 12.77 -14.55
N GLY A 15 13.07 12.40 -14.65
CA GLY A 15 13.50 11.02 -14.84
C GLY A 15 13.17 10.08 -13.68
N LEU A 16 12.99 10.56 -12.44
CA LEU A 16 12.55 9.72 -11.33
C LEU A 16 11.10 9.26 -11.55
N TYR A 17 10.21 10.17 -11.92
CA TYR A 17 8.80 9.85 -12.16
C TYR A 17 8.62 8.90 -13.34
N LEU A 18 9.33 9.11 -14.45
CA LEU A 18 9.27 8.20 -15.60
C LEU A 18 9.73 6.78 -15.23
N LYS A 19 10.81 6.63 -14.44
CA LYS A 19 11.26 5.32 -13.97
C LYS A 19 10.19 4.61 -13.12
N VAL A 20 9.59 5.34 -12.18
CA VAL A 20 8.57 4.79 -11.28
C VAL A 20 7.28 4.49 -12.03
N TRP A 21 6.91 5.31 -13.01
CA TRP A 21 5.78 5.07 -13.89
C TRP A 21 5.94 3.77 -14.69
N VAL A 22 7.11 3.55 -15.29
CA VAL A 22 7.42 2.28 -15.97
C VAL A 22 7.39 1.10 -14.98
N LEU A 23 7.91 1.29 -13.77
CA LEU A 23 7.86 0.26 -12.73
C LEU A 23 6.41 -0.09 -12.33
N LEU A 24 5.53 0.91 -12.17
CA LEU A 24 4.11 0.69 -11.88
C LEU A 24 3.40 -0.04 -13.02
N PHE A 25 3.74 0.30 -14.26
CA PHE A 25 3.22 -0.42 -15.43
C PHE A 25 3.63 -1.89 -15.39
N PHE A 26 4.92 -2.15 -15.19
CA PHE A 26 5.45 -3.51 -15.09
C PHE A 26 4.79 -4.30 -13.96
N LEU A 27 4.60 -3.68 -12.80
CA LEU A 27 3.96 -4.30 -11.65
C LEU A 27 2.47 -4.60 -11.91
N SER A 28 1.79 -3.74 -12.66
CA SER A 28 0.40 -3.95 -13.07
C SER A 28 0.29 -5.13 -14.04
N THR A 29 1.24 -5.26 -14.97
CA THR A 29 1.34 -6.42 -15.86
C THR A 29 1.56 -7.71 -15.08
N LEU A 30 2.47 -7.70 -14.09
CA LEU A 30 2.69 -8.86 -13.21
C LEU A 30 1.42 -9.26 -12.45
N SER A 31 0.66 -8.29 -11.92
CA SER A 31 -0.62 -8.57 -11.28
C SER A 31 -1.60 -9.23 -12.26
N TYR A 32 -1.66 -8.74 -13.51
CA TYR A 32 -2.53 -9.33 -14.54
C TYR A 32 -2.09 -10.75 -14.92
N LEU A 33 -0.78 -11.02 -14.95
CA LEU A 33 -0.23 -12.35 -15.19
C LEU A 33 -0.66 -13.36 -14.11
N VAL A 34 -0.76 -12.95 -12.84
CA VAL A 34 -1.29 -13.82 -11.76
C VAL A 34 -2.71 -14.30 -12.06
N ASP A 35 -3.56 -13.37 -12.53
CA ASP A 35 -4.92 -13.69 -12.93
C ASP A 35 -4.95 -14.54 -14.21
N TYR A 36 -4.05 -14.28 -15.16
CA TYR A 36 -3.92 -15.06 -16.39
C TYR A 36 -3.50 -16.52 -16.16
N TYR A 37 -2.57 -16.77 -15.24
CA TYR A 37 -2.13 -18.13 -14.91
C TYR A 37 -3.14 -18.90 -14.05
N HIS A 38 -4.31 -18.32 -13.75
CA HIS A 38 -5.39 -18.97 -13.00
C HIS A 38 -4.91 -19.65 -11.72
N LEU A 39 -3.94 -19.04 -11.02
CA LEU A 39 -3.43 -19.58 -9.78
C LEU A 39 -4.60 -19.76 -8.80
N GLN A 40 -4.77 -20.97 -8.27
CA GLN A 40 -5.89 -21.31 -7.39
C GLN A 40 -5.49 -21.21 -5.91
N GLY A 41 -6.48 -21.00 -5.05
CA GLY A 41 -6.33 -21.02 -3.60
C GLY A 41 -5.59 -19.80 -3.02
N GLY A 42 -4.91 -20.02 -1.89
CA GLY A 42 -4.24 -18.98 -1.12
C GLY A 42 -3.10 -18.27 -1.84
N LEU A 43 -2.49 -18.92 -2.85
CA LEU A 43 -1.38 -18.35 -3.60
C LEU A 43 -1.80 -17.09 -4.38
N ARG A 44 -3.01 -17.09 -4.95
CA ARG A 44 -3.58 -15.93 -5.65
C ARG A 44 -3.81 -14.76 -4.70
N TRP A 45 -4.40 -15.04 -3.54
CA TRP A 45 -4.68 -14.03 -2.51
C TRP A 45 -3.40 -13.34 -2.05
N THR A 46 -2.36 -14.12 -1.74
CA THR A 46 -1.07 -13.56 -1.30
C THR A 46 -0.42 -12.73 -2.40
N LEU A 47 -0.39 -13.19 -3.64
CA LEU A 47 0.23 -12.44 -4.75
C LEU A 47 -0.53 -11.15 -5.07
N ILE A 48 -1.86 -11.19 -5.13
CA ILE A 48 -2.67 -9.99 -5.40
C ILE A 48 -2.46 -8.95 -4.29
N LEU A 49 -2.54 -9.36 -3.02
CA LEU A 49 -2.27 -8.47 -1.89
C LEU A 49 -0.86 -7.90 -1.93
N PHE A 50 0.14 -8.74 -2.25
CA PHE A 50 1.52 -8.31 -2.38
C PHE A 50 1.70 -7.26 -3.48
N PHE A 51 1.15 -7.48 -4.68
CA PHE A 51 1.20 -6.51 -5.77
C PHE A 51 0.41 -5.23 -5.45
N MET A 52 -0.72 -5.35 -4.73
CA MET A 52 -1.48 -4.20 -4.23
C MET A 52 -0.67 -3.33 -3.26
N LEU A 53 0.01 -3.94 -2.30
CA LEU A 53 0.84 -3.22 -1.33
C LEU A 53 2.05 -2.57 -2.01
N LEU A 54 2.73 -3.27 -2.93
CA LEU A 54 3.87 -2.70 -3.66
C LEU A 54 3.46 -1.49 -4.49
N LYS A 55 2.38 -1.58 -5.29
CA LYS A 55 1.94 -0.43 -6.11
C LYS A 55 1.49 0.73 -5.23
N ALA A 56 0.74 0.47 -4.15
CA ALA A 56 0.31 1.52 -3.22
C ALA A 56 1.51 2.20 -2.56
N GLY A 57 2.49 1.42 -2.08
CA GLY A 57 3.72 1.94 -1.49
C GLY A 57 4.54 2.80 -2.47
N LEU A 58 4.69 2.34 -3.72
CA LEU A 58 5.36 3.12 -4.77
C LEU A 58 4.64 4.45 -5.05
N ILE A 59 3.30 4.44 -5.11
CA ILE A 59 2.50 5.65 -5.31
C ILE A 59 2.68 6.62 -4.13
N VAL A 60 2.61 6.13 -2.89
CA VAL A 60 2.74 6.96 -1.69
C VAL A 60 4.13 7.60 -1.61
N ILE A 61 5.19 6.84 -1.86
CA ILE A 61 6.57 7.34 -1.76
C ILE A 61 6.87 8.40 -2.84
N VAL A 62 6.38 8.19 -4.07
CA VAL A 62 6.82 8.96 -5.24
C VAL A 62 5.80 10.01 -5.67
N PHE A 63 4.53 9.65 -5.81
CA PHE A 63 3.49 10.56 -6.30
C PHE A 63 2.90 11.42 -5.18
N MET A 64 2.73 10.85 -3.98
CA MET A 64 2.35 11.63 -2.81
C MET A 64 3.53 12.34 -2.12
N HIS A 65 4.70 12.40 -2.77
CA HIS A 65 5.88 13.17 -2.33
C HIS A 65 6.31 12.94 -0.87
N VAL A 66 5.85 11.87 -0.22
CA VAL A 66 6.07 11.60 1.21
C VAL A 66 7.56 11.52 1.54
N LYS A 67 8.39 11.15 0.56
CA LYS A 67 9.85 11.13 0.71
C LYS A 67 10.46 12.52 0.97
N TRP A 68 9.84 13.59 0.47
CA TRP A 68 10.36 14.97 0.51
C TRP A 68 9.60 15.89 1.46
N GLU A 69 8.54 15.39 2.09
CA GLU A 69 7.70 16.14 3.01
C GLU A 69 8.07 15.96 4.48
N ARG A 70 7.55 16.88 5.31
CA ARG A 70 7.76 16.89 6.77
C ARG A 70 7.22 15.61 7.42
N LEU A 71 7.82 15.22 8.55
CA LEU A 71 7.40 14.05 9.32
C LEU A 71 5.90 14.06 9.68
N ALA A 72 5.33 15.24 9.93
CA ALA A 72 3.91 15.41 10.22
C ALA A 72 2.99 14.87 9.11
N VAL A 73 3.32 15.10 7.83
CA VAL A 73 2.52 14.63 6.68
C VAL A 73 2.59 13.10 6.57
N LYS A 74 3.76 12.52 6.85
CA LYS A 74 3.93 11.05 6.85
C LYS A 74 3.07 10.40 7.92
N VAL A 75 3.10 10.95 9.13
CA VAL A 75 2.29 10.44 10.26
C VAL A 75 0.81 10.59 9.95
N MET A 76 0.37 11.74 9.43
CA MET A 76 -1.04 11.97 9.07
C MET A 76 -1.56 10.97 8.03
N LEU A 77 -0.71 10.50 7.11
CA LEU A 77 -1.10 9.52 6.07
C LEU A 77 -1.00 8.07 6.56
N ILE A 78 0.01 7.73 7.37
CA ILE A 78 0.20 6.37 7.89
C ILE A 78 -0.80 6.07 9.03
N LEU A 79 -1.14 7.06 9.85
CA LEU A 79 -2.05 6.90 10.97
C LEU A 79 -3.42 6.30 10.60
N PRO A 80 -4.15 6.80 9.57
CA PRO A 80 -5.42 6.20 9.18
C PRO A 80 -5.26 4.79 8.60
N LEU A 81 -4.17 4.53 7.84
CA LEU A 81 -3.90 3.19 7.31
C LEU A 81 -3.64 2.19 8.44
N LEU A 82 -2.86 2.59 9.44
CA LEU A 82 -2.54 1.78 10.60
C LEU A 82 -3.79 1.53 11.48
N ALA A 83 -4.62 2.55 11.67
CA ALA A 83 -5.89 2.42 12.39
C ALA A 83 -6.82 1.39 11.73
N ILE A 84 -6.93 1.38 10.40
CA ILE A 84 -7.73 0.40 9.66
C ILE A 84 -7.17 -1.01 9.86
N VAL A 85 -5.86 -1.21 9.77
CA VAL A 85 -5.25 -2.54 9.96
C VAL A 85 -5.49 -3.06 11.38
N ILE A 86 -5.32 -2.21 12.40
CA ILE A 86 -5.61 -2.57 13.79
C ILE A 86 -7.09 -2.92 13.97
N PHE A 87 -7.98 -2.10 13.42
CA PHE A 87 -9.42 -2.31 13.50
C PHE A 87 -9.83 -3.64 12.85
N ILE A 88 -9.32 -3.95 11.66
CA ILE A 88 -9.56 -5.24 11.00
C ILE A 88 -9.05 -6.41 11.87
N GLY A 89 -7.85 -6.28 12.45
CA GLY A 89 -7.29 -7.31 13.33
C GLY A 89 -8.14 -7.54 14.59
N MET A 90 -8.60 -6.47 15.23
CA MET A 90 -9.51 -6.56 16.37
C MET A 90 -10.83 -7.26 16.00
N MET A 91 -11.44 -6.85 14.88
CA MET A 91 -12.70 -7.44 14.40
C MET A 91 -12.54 -8.91 14.02
N ALA A 92 -11.39 -9.30 13.45
CA ALA A 92 -11.10 -10.70 13.14
C ALA A 92 -11.03 -11.57 14.41
N ILE A 93 -10.33 -11.07 15.44
CA ILE A 93 -10.23 -11.75 16.74
C ILE A 93 -11.62 -11.89 17.39
N GLU A 94 -12.42 -10.82 17.39
CA GLU A 94 -13.78 -10.84 17.95
C GLU A 94 -14.72 -11.80 17.19
N ALA A 95 -14.56 -11.91 15.87
CA ALA A 95 -15.30 -12.86 15.06
C ALA A 95 -15.00 -14.31 15.45
N ASP A 96 -13.73 -14.65 15.67
CA ASP A 96 -13.31 -15.99 16.11
C ASP A 96 -13.86 -16.31 17.51
N TYR A 97 -13.78 -15.37 18.46
CA TYR A 97 -14.37 -15.53 19.79
C TYR A 97 -15.88 -15.77 19.73
N THR A 98 -16.59 -15.00 18.88
CA THR A 98 -18.04 -15.16 18.68
C THR A 98 -18.37 -16.52 18.06
N PHE A 99 -17.57 -16.96 17.09
CA PHE A 99 -17.74 -18.25 16.43
C PHE A 99 -17.57 -19.42 17.39
N VAL A 100 -16.50 -19.42 18.20
CA VAL A 100 -16.25 -20.45 19.21
C VAL A 100 -17.35 -20.48 20.27
N ASN A 101 -17.78 -19.33 20.77
CA ASN A 101 -18.86 -19.26 21.76
C ASN A 101 -20.19 -19.82 21.21
N ARG A 102 -20.50 -19.56 19.94
CA ARG A 102 -21.68 -20.15 19.27
C ARG A 102 -21.56 -21.66 19.17
N LEU A 103 -20.39 -22.19 18.79
CA LEU A 103 -20.16 -23.63 18.74
C LEU A 103 -20.30 -24.29 20.11
N LEU A 104 -19.75 -23.67 21.16
CA LEU A 104 -19.86 -24.17 22.53
C LEU A 104 -21.31 -24.17 23.03
N PHE A 105 -22.06 -23.11 22.75
CA PHE A 105 -23.50 -23.03 23.08
C PHE A 105 -24.34 -24.06 22.31
N LEU A 106 -24.01 -24.32 21.04
CA LEU A 106 -24.67 -25.35 20.23
C LEU A 106 -24.29 -26.79 20.66
N ALA A 107 -23.11 -26.96 21.26
CA ALA A 107 -22.60 -28.26 21.71
C ALA A 107 -22.95 -28.58 23.17
N SER A 108 -23.33 -27.59 23.98
CA SER A 108 -23.92 -27.83 25.30
C SER A 108 -25.33 -28.41 25.17
N PRO A 109 -25.67 -29.48 25.93
CA PRO A 109 -26.97 -30.15 25.85
C PRO A 109 -28.16 -29.27 26.26
#